data_AF-S7RVH0-F1
#
_entry.id   AF-S7RVH0-F1
#
_cell.length_a   1.000
_cell.length_b   1.000
_cell.length_c   1.000
_cell.angle_alpha   90.00
_cell.angle_beta   90.00
_cell.angle_gamma   90.00
#
_symmetry.space_group_name_H-M   'P 1'
#
loop_
_entity.id
_entity.type
_entity.pdbx_description
1 polymer ?
#
loop_
_entity_poly.entity_id
_entity_poly.type
_entity_poly.pdbx_seq_one_letter_code
_entity_poly.pdbx_strand_id
1 'polypeptide(L)'
;MISEPLTSKGIQFYFEDSGVPSAETYTTLVIIHGTSYHSSIFHKLVPLGVERKLRIVLLNRRDYPGSTFTTPEEIAKIQSARDEDQAQILRELGLELAAFLAWYIRQASIPPLGEEGAPGGLTVLGWSSANATGLSAIANLDLAPDEDKELFRTYLRAYISYDAPMYVYGYPVLTDVYHPLRDPSIEDFQERIKRFNVWVSSYYQHPDLTSRSFQGLSQRPPEDPPSDKRPTFYRFTPSELEAVTFPDALTRGEGGLRFMSPAVYKENARKIWYDEGLASMFPRLKVKLIYCKESMVEMVWAAWKMEDDVRGYVEKGGKGRGLEVQAMDGNHFAHWDRPAETMEFFAMLL
;
A
#
# COMPACT_ATOMS: atom_id res chain seq x y z
N MET A 1 -2.12 -19.99 2.57
CA MET A 1 -1.24 -20.75 1.66
C MET A 1 0.15 -20.11 1.68
N ILE A 2 1.19 -20.81 1.23
CA ILE A 2 2.56 -20.29 1.16
C ILE A 2 3.06 -20.50 -0.27
N SER A 3 3.72 -19.50 -0.86
CA SER A 3 4.31 -19.62 -2.19
C SER A 3 5.44 -20.64 -2.20
N GLU A 4 5.80 -21.13 -3.38
CA GLU A 4 7.11 -21.77 -3.54
C GLU A 4 8.24 -20.74 -3.25
N PRO A 5 9.48 -21.20 -2.99
CA PRO A 5 10.62 -20.30 -2.91
C PRO A 5 10.80 -19.51 -4.21
N LEU A 6 10.68 -18.19 -4.13
CA LEU A 6 10.60 -17.29 -5.30
C LEU A 6 11.97 -16.77 -5.75
N THR A 7 12.98 -16.85 -4.88
CA THR A 7 14.32 -16.35 -5.16
C THR A 7 15.37 -17.36 -4.71
N SER A 8 16.62 -17.15 -5.13
CA SER A 8 17.76 -17.96 -4.68
C SER A 8 17.99 -17.91 -3.16
N LYS A 9 17.48 -16.88 -2.47
CA LYS A 9 17.51 -16.77 -1.00
C LYS A 9 16.40 -17.58 -0.32
N GLY A 10 15.54 -18.25 -1.09
CA GLY A 10 14.46 -19.07 -0.56
C GLY A 10 13.25 -18.26 -0.08
N ILE A 11 13.03 -17.04 -0.60
CA ILE A 11 11.96 -16.15 -0.10
C ILE A 11 10.58 -16.70 -0.46
N GLN A 12 9.73 -16.81 0.55
CA GLN A 12 8.33 -17.25 0.43
C GLN A 12 7.39 -16.23 1.05
N PHE A 13 6.20 -16.09 0.48
CA PHE A 13 5.13 -15.26 1.02
C PHE A 13 3.93 -16.12 1.40
N TYR A 14 3.35 -15.84 2.56
CA TYR A 14 2.02 -16.31 2.90
C TYR A 14 0.97 -15.45 2.21
N PHE A 15 -0.05 -16.13 1.67
CA PHE A 15 -1.20 -15.47 1.08
C PHE A 15 -2.47 -16.29 1.27
N GLU A 16 -3.60 -15.62 1.22
CA GLU A 16 -4.95 -16.20 1.14
C GLU A 16 -5.55 -15.85 -0.21
N ASP A 17 -6.38 -16.74 -0.75
CA ASP A 17 -6.99 -16.58 -2.07
C ASP A 17 -8.45 -17.00 -1.95
N SER A 18 -9.36 -16.13 -2.39
CA SER A 18 -10.80 -16.43 -2.42
C SER A 18 -11.16 -17.54 -3.39
N GLY A 19 -10.24 -17.90 -4.29
CA GLY A 19 -10.49 -18.78 -5.41
C GLY A 19 -11.14 -18.07 -6.60
N VAL A 20 -11.34 -18.82 -7.67
CA VAL A 20 -11.97 -18.35 -8.90
C VAL A 20 -13.44 -18.01 -8.62
N PRO A 21 -13.91 -16.78 -8.87
CA PRO A 21 -15.32 -16.44 -8.70
C PRO A 21 -16.18 -17.15 -9.76
N SER A 22 -17.51 -17.13 -9.59
CA SER A 22 -18.46 -17.72 -10.55
C SER A 22 -18.61 -16.85 -11.81
N ALA A 23 -17.51 -16.63 -12.54
CA ALA A 23 -17.42 -15.87 -13.78
C ALA A 23 -16.27 -16.42 -14.64
N GLU A 24 -16.46 -16.47 -15.96
CA GLU A 24 -15.43 -16.94 -16.90
C GLU A 24 -14.24 -15.97 -16.96
N THR A 25 -14.53 -14.67 -16.99
CA THR A 25 -13.53 -13.60 -16.96
C THR A 25 -13.76 -12.73 -15.73
N TYR A 26 -12.69 -12.49 -14.97
CA TYR A 26 -12.69 -11.77 -13.70
C TYR A 26 -11.39 -11.00 -13.51
N THR A 27 -11.41 -9.95 -12.69
CA THR A 27 -10.20 -9.24 -12.27
C THR A 27 -9.69 -9.83 -10.96
N THR A 28 -8.37 -10.03 -10.87
CA THR A 28 -7.71 -10.41 -9.61
C THR A 28 -7.25 -9.17 -8.87
N LEU A 29 -7.59 -9.06 -7.60
CA LEU A 29 -7.14 -7.99 -6.71
C LEU A 29 -6.24 -8.56 -5.61
N VAL A 30 -4.94 -8.24 -5.68
CA VAL A 30 -3.96 -8.56 -4.64
C VAL A 30 -3.89 -7.40 -3.65
N ILE A 31 -4.25 -7.64 -2.39
CA ILE A 31 -4.31 -6.65 -1.32
C ILE A 31 -3.14 -6.88 -0.36
N ILE A 32 -2.36 -5.83 -0.10
CA ILE A 32 -1.18 -5.85 0.75
C ILE A 32 -1.40 -4.89 1.92
N HIS A 33 -1.21 -5.40 3.14
CA HIS A 33 -1.50 -4.69 4.39
C HIS A 33 -0.38 -3.73 4.82
N GLY A 34 -0.73 -2.78 5.68
CA GLY A 34 0.19 -1.82 6.29
C GLY A 34 0.86 -2.29 7.59
N THR A 35 1.45 -1.34 8.30
CA THR A 35 2.25 -1.53 9.52
C THR A 35 1.41 -2.12 10.65
N SER A 36 1.99 -3.07 11.40
CA SER A 36 1.38 -3.74 12.57
C SER A 36 0.11 -4.57 12.36
N TYR A 37 -0.55 -4.48 11.20
CA TYR A 37 -1.66 -5.34 10.79
C TYR A 37 -1.17 -6.39 9.78
N HIS A 38 -1.91 -7.48 9.58
CA HIS A 38 -1.65 -8.46 8.52
C HIS A 38 -2.90 -8.70 7.65
N SER A 39 -2.84 -9.63 6.69
CA SER A 39 -3.88 -9.93 5.69
C SER A 39 -5.32 -9.93 6.23
N SER A 40 -5.51 -10.46 7.43
CA SER A 40 -6.81 -10.67 8.06
C SER A 40 -7.60 -9.40 8.33
N ILE A 41 -6.95 -8.23 8.35
CA ILE A 41 -7.65 -6.94 8.39
C ILE A 41 -8.59 -6.72 7.19
N PHE A 42 -8.41 -7.47 6.09
CA PHE A 42 -9.24 -7.40 4.90
C PHE A 42 -10.25 -8.55 4.78
N HIS A 43 -10.38 -9.43 5.76
CA HIS A 43 -11.29 -10.60 5.67
C HIS A 43 -12.74 -10.21 5.38
N LYS A 44 -13.22 -9.07 5.91
CA LYS A 44 -14.56 -8.54 5.65
C LYS A 44 -14.80 -8.20 4.18
N LEU A 45 -13.74 -7.91 3.42
CA LEU A 45 -13.82 -7.58 1.99
C LEU A 45 -13.96 -8.80 1.09
N VAL A 46 -13.48 -9.97 1.53
CA VAL A 46 -13.41 -11.19 0.70
C VAL A 46 -14.78 -11.62 0.16
N PRO A 47 -15.83 -11.86 1.00
CA PRO A 47 -17.13 -12.27 0.47
C PRO A 47 -17.75 -11.22 -0.47
N LEU A 48 -17.57 -9.94 -0.16
CA LEU A 48 -18.08 -8.82 -0.96
C LEU A 48 -17.39 -8.69 -2.33
N GLY A 49 -16.11 -9.04 -2.40
CA GLY A 49 -15.35 -9.09 -3.64
C GLY A 49 -15.80 -10.24 -4.54
N VAL A 50 -16.04 -11.42 -3.96
CA VAL A 50 -16.55 -12.59 -4.69
C VAL A 50 -17.93 -12.30 -5.30
N GLU A 51 -18.83 -11.64 -4.56
CA GLU A 51 -20.13 -11.19 -5.07
C GLU A 51 -20.00 -10.26 -6.29
N ARG A 52 -18.91 -9.50 -6.37
CA ARG A 52 -18.57 -8.59 -7.48
C ARG A 52 -17.71 -9.24 -8.56
N LYS A 53 -17.61 -10.58 -8.55
CA LYS A 53 -16.82 -11.36 -9.52
C LYS A 53 -15.34 -10.98 -9.50
N LEU A 54 -14.80 -10.64 -8.34
CA LEU A 54 -13.37 -10.44 -8.12
C LEU A 54 -12.77 -11.69 -7.49
N ARG A 55 -11.53 -12.00 -7.88
CA ARG A 55 -10.67 -12.92 -7.13
C ARG A 55 -9.83 -12.10 -6.16
N ILE A 56 -10.05 -12.27 -4.87
CA ILE A 56 -9.36 -11.51 -3.82
C ILE A 56 -8.19 -12.35 -3.30
N VAL A 57 -7.00 -11.75 -3.34
CA VAL A 57 -5.77 -12.36 -2.82
C VAL A 57 -5.23 -11.47 -1.71
N LEU A 58 -5.13 -11.99 -0.49
CA LEU A 58 -4.60 -11.24 0.64
C LEU A 58 -3.17 -11.68 0.92
N LEU A 59 -2.21 -10.78 0.74
CA LEU A 59 -0.78 -11.09 0.81
C LEU A 59 -0.17 -10.56 2.12
N ASN A 60 0.50 -11.44 2.86
CA ASN A 60 1.36 -11.01 3.98
C ASN A 60 2.74 -10.62 3.48
N ARG A 61 3.20 -9.43 3.85
CA ARG A 61 4.56 -8.93 3.50
C ARG A 61 5.66 -9.72 4.22
N ARG A 62 6.94 -9.48 3.88
CA ARG A 62 8.09 -9.90 4.71
C ARG A 62 7.88 -9.41 6.15
N ASP A 63 8.39 -10.18 7.12
CA ASP A 63 8.25 -9.94 8.58
C ASP A 63 6.87 -10.24 9.20
N TYR A 64 5.89 -10.72 8.42
CA TYR A 64 4.54 -11.06 8.91
C TYR A 64 4.26 -12.57 8.91
N PRO A 65 3.25 -13.05 9.65
CA PRO A 65 3.01 -14.48 9.85
C PRO A 65 2.95 -15.27 8.54
N GLY A 66 3.71 -16.38 8.50
CA GLY A 66 3.79 -17.29 7.37
C GLY A 66 4.68 -16.83 6.21
N SER A 67 5.04 -15.54 6.13
CA SER A 67 6.00 -15.02 5.17
C SER A 67 7.43 -15.06 5.71
N THR A 68 8.42 -15.03 4.82
CA THR A 68 9.83 -15.03 5.20
C THR A 68 10.19 -13.73 5.95
N PHE A 69 10.92 -13.84 7.05
CA PHE A 69 11.39 -12.68 7.81
C PHE A 69 12.65 -12.09 7.20
N THR A 70 12.84 -10.78 7.40
CA THR A 70 14.10 -10.11 7.08
C THR A 70 15.25 -10.65 7.93
N THR A 71 16.40 -10.77 7.30
CA THR A 71 17.65 -11.21 7.93
C THR A 71 18.34 -10.05 8.65
N PRO A 72 19.25 -10.32 9.61
CA PRO A 72 20.04 -9.27 10.25
C PRO A 72 20.81 -8.40 9.25
N GLU A 73 21.31 -8.97 8.16
CA GLU A 73 22.03 -8.25 7.10
C GLU A 73 21.09 -7.32 6.32
N GLU A 74 19.87 -7.75 6.04
CA GLU A 74 18.84 -6.92 5.40
C GLU A 74 18.41 -5.78 6.34
N ILE A 75 18.22 -6.06 7.63
CA ILE A 75 17.92 -5.04 8.65
C ILE A 75 19.04 -4.01 8.73
N ALA A 76 20.31 -4.43 8.72
CA ALA A 76 21.46 -3.53 8.73
C ALA A 76 21.49 -2.60 7.50
N LYS A 77 21.14 -3.09 6.31
CA LYS A 77 21.01 -2.24 5.11
C LYS A 77 19.85 -1.27 5.23
N ILE A 78 18.70 -1.71 5.76
CA ILE A 78 17.52 -0.86 5.99
C ILE A 78 17.87 0.31 6.92
N GLN A 79 18.67 0.04 7.95
CA GLN A 79 19.09 1.01 8.97
C GLN A 79 20.39 1.74 8.62
N SER A 80 20.98 1.48 7.45
CA SER A 80 22.24 2.09 7.03
C SER A 80 22.10 3.61 6.94
N ALA A 81 23.15 4.35 7.29
CA ALA A 81 23.21 5.80 7.05
C ALA A 81 23.47 6.16 5.58
N ARG A 82 23.69 5.15 4.71
CA ARG A 82 23.99 5.34 3.29
C ARG A 82 22.74 5.10 2.44
N ASP A 83 22.39 6.10 1.66
CA ASP A 83 21.26 6.05 0.74
C ASP A 83 21.42 4.91 -0.29
N GLU A 84 22.66 4.55 -0.68
CA GLU A 84 22.88 3.43 -1.62
C GLU A 84 22.49 2.07 -1.03
N ASP A 85 22.82 1.82 0.24
CA ASP A 85 22.49 0.57 0.91
C ASP A 85 20.97 0.45 1.07
N GLN A 86 20.32 1.55 1.48
CA GLN A 86 18.87 1.64 1.63
C GLN A 86 18.15 1.46 0.28
N ALA A 87 18.62 2.13 -0.78
CA ALA A 87 18.07 1.99 -2.12
C ALA A 87 18.23 0.56 -2.65
N GLN A 88 19.39 -0.06 -2.40
CA GLN A 88 19.62 -1.45 -2.78
C GLN A 88 18.63 -2.38 -2.08
N ILE A 89 18.49 -2.32 -0.76
CA ILE A 89 17.61 -3.24 -0.03
C ILE A 89 16.14 -3.00 -0.34
N LEU A 90 15.70 -1.73 -0.48
CA LEU A 90 14.32 -1.44 -0.84
C LEU A 90 13.97 -2.01 -2.23
N ARG A 91 14.90 -1.89 -3.19
CA ARG A 91 14.76 -2.51 -4.51
C ARG A 91 14.72 -4.03 -4.44
N GLU A 92 15.58 -4.67 -3.64
CA GLU A 92 15.55 -6.13 -3.45
C GLU A 92 14.18 -6.58 -2.93
N LEU A 93 13.63 -5.92 -1.90
CA LEU A 93 12.30 -6.20 -1.36
C LEU A 93 11.17 -5.96 -2.38
N GLY A 94 11.29 -4.92 -3.20
CA GLY A 94 10.36 -4.65 -4.31
C GLY A 94 10.39 -5.75 -5.37
N LEU A 95 11.58 -6.23 -5.75
CA LEU A 95 11.73 -7.31 -6.72
C LEU A 95 11.25 -8.67 -6.17
N GLU A 96 11.37 -8.93 -4.88
CA GLU A 96 10.76 -10.10 -4.24
C GLU A 96 9.23 -10.08 -4.35
N LEU A 97 8.61 -8.92 -4.16
CA LEU A 97 7.18 -8.75 -4.37
C LEU A 97 6.81 -8.94 -5.85
N ALA A 98 7.58 -8.38 -6.78
CA ALA A 98 7.36 -8.60 -8.21
C ALA A 98 7.46 -10.10 -8.58
N ALA A 99 8.45 -10.82 -8.04
CA ALA A 99 8.60 -12.26 -8.23
C ALA A 99 7.38 -13.04 -7.71
N PHE A 100 6.81 -12.65 -6.57
CA PHE A 100 5.55 -13.24 -6.08
C PHE A 100 4.41 -13.02 -7.07
N LEU A 101 4.24 -11.81 -7.60
CA LEU A 101 3.18 -11.51 -8.56
C LEU A 101 3.33 -12.33 -9.83
N ALA A 102 4.55 -12.45 -10.37
CA ALA A 102 4.81 -13.23 -11.57
C ALA A 102 4.61 -14.74 -11.34
N TRP A 103 5.05 -15.26 -10.19
CA TRP A 103 4.77 -16.64 -9.78
C TRP A 103 3.26 -16.87 -9.66
N TYR A 104 2.54 -15.97 -8.98
CA TYR A 104 1.11 -16.09 -8.78
C TYR A 104 0.36 -16.09 -10.12
N ILE A 105 0.70 -15.20 -11.07
CA ILE A 105 0.11 -15.18 -12.42
C ILE A 105 0.24 -16.55 -13.10
N ARG A 106 1.44 -17.17 -13.05
CA ARG A 106 1.68 -18.49 -13.65
C ARG A 106 0.86 -19.59 -12.99
N GLN A 107 0.86 -19.61 -11.65
CA GLN A 107 0.19 -20.68 -10.89
C GLN A 107 -1.33 -20.58 -10.92
N ALA A 108 -1.85 -19.36 -10.83
CA ALA A 108 -3.27 -19.10 -10.67
C ALA A 108 -4.05 -19.09 -11.99
N SER A 109 -3.35 -19.09 -13.14
CA SER A 109 -3.94 -19.05 -14.49
C SER A 109 -5.06 -18.01 -14.61
N ILE A 110 -4.78 -16.79 -14.16
CA ILE A 110 -5.75 -15.69 -14.17
C ILE A 110 -6.05 -15.26 -15.62
N PRO A 111 -7.23 -14.68 -15.90
CA PRO A 111 -7.52 -14.12 -17.21
C PRO A 111 -6.53 -13.01 -17.57
N PRO A 112 -6.08 -12.88 -18.84
CA PRO A 112 -5.24 -11.77 -19.27
C PRO A 112 -6.00 -10.44 -19.19
N LEU A 113 -5.29 -9.33 -19.38
CA LEU A 113 -5.91 -8.01 -19.46
C LEU A 113 -6.94 -7.95 -20.61
N GLY A 114 -8.22 -7.83 -20.27
CA GLY A 114 -9.28 -7.44 -21.21
C GLY A 114 -9.08 -6.02 -21.76
N GLU A 115 -9.94 -5.58 -22.67
CA GLU A 115 -9.96 -4.18 -23.14
C GLU A 115 -10.17 -3.18 -21.99
N GLU A 116 -9.99 -1.88 -22.26
CA GLU A 116 -10.18 -0.87 -21.23
C GLU A 116 -11.61 -0.92 -20.66
N GLY A 117 -11.71 -1.04 -19.33
CA GLY A 117 -13.00 -1.21 -18.63
C GLY A 117 -13.57 -2.63 -18.64
N ALA A 118 -12.97 -3.57 -19.39
CA ALA A 118 -13.35 -4.98 -19.34
C ALA A 118 -12.62 -5.72 -18.20
N PRO A 119 -13.18 -6.80 -17.62
CA PRO A 119 -12.53 -7.59 -16.58
C PRO A 119 -11.24 -8.28 -17.09
N GLY A 120 -10.41 -8.73 -16.16
CA GLY A 120 -9.19 -9.50 -16.47
C GLY A 120 -7.91 -8.87 -15.90
N GLY A 121 -6.84 -9.64 -15.88
CA GLY A 121 -5.56 -9.23 -15.32
C GLY A 121 -5.56 -9.15 -13.79
N LEU A 122 -4.51 -8.52 -13.28
CA LEU A 122 -4.15 -8.43 -11.88
C LEU A 122 -3.93 -6.97 -11.49
N THR A 123 -4.64 -6.52 -10.47
CA THR A 123 -4.40 -5.24 -9.80
C THR A 123 -3.79 -5.50 -8.43
N VAL A 124 -2.78 -4.72 -8.08
CA VAL A 124 -2.18 -4.71 -6.73
C VAL A 124 -2.69 -3.48 -6.00
N LEU A 125 -3.12 -3.64 -4.75
CA LEU A 125 -3.51 -2.56 -3.87
C LEU A 125 -2.66 -2.62 -2.60
N GLY A 126 -1.83 -1.59 -2.42
CA GLY A 126 -1.02 -1.42 -1.22
C GLY A 126 -1.71 -0.47 -0.26
N TRP A 127 -2.08 -0.94 0.93
CA TRP A 127 -2.60 -0.09 1.99
C TRP A 127 -1.47 0.49 2.85
N SER A 128 -1.51 1.79 3.12
CA SER A 128 -0.63 2.43 4.10
C SER A 128 0.86 2.19 3.78
N SER A 129 1.64 1.67 4.72
CA SER A 129 3.07 1.38 4.55
C SER A 129 3.39 0.26 3.56
N ALA A 130 2.40 -0.53 3.08
CA ALA A 130 2.61 -1.49 1.99
C ALA A 130 3.21 -0.82 0.75
N ASN A 131 2.92 0.47 0.57
CA ASN A 131 3.39 1.27 -0.55
C ASN A 131 4.91 1.46 -0.57
N ALA A 132 5.62 1.30 0.55
CA ALA A 132 7.08 1.34 0.56
C ALA A 132 7.68 0.29 -0.38
N THR A 133 7.30 -0.97 -0.21
CA THR A 133 7.75 -2.09 -1.06
C THR A 133 6.93 -2.21 -2.33
N GLY A 134 5.63 -1.89 -2.30
CA GLY A 134 4.74 -1.95 -3.47
C GLY A 134 5.15 -0.98 -4.57
N LEU A 135 5.38 0.30 -4.24
CA LEU A 135 5.89 1.27 -5.22
C LEU A 135 7.31 0.92 -5.66
N SER A 136 8.15 0.38 -4.76
CA SER A 136 9.48 -0.09 -5.17
C SER A 136 9.42 -1.23 -6.19
N ALA A 137 8.46 -2.15 -6.06
CA ALA A 137 8.24 -3.19 -7.07
C ALA A 137 7.93 -2.58 -8.44
N ILE A 138 6.98 -1.64 -8.49
CA ILE A 138 6.60 -0.96 -9.74
C ILE A 138 7.76 -0.16 -10.35
N ALA A 139 8.50 0.57 -9.52
CA ALA A 139 9.64 1.39 -9.94
C ALA A 139 10.81 0.58 -10.52
N ASN A 140 10.84 -0.73 -10.34
CA ASN A 140 11.95 -1.59 -10.75
C ASN A 140 11.50 -2.79 -11.59
N LEU A 141 10.31 -2.74 -12.19
CA LEU A 141 9.81 -3.81 -13.09
C LEU A 141 10.71 -4.03 -14.32
N ASP A 142 11.45 -3.00 -14.74
CA ASP A 142 12.45 -3.08 -15.81
C ASP A 142 13.64 -3.99 -15.47
N LEU A 143 13.85 -4.28 -14.18
CA LEU A 143 14.90 -5.17 -13.69
C LEU A 143 14.44 -6.61 -13.48
N ALA A 144 13.14 -6.90 -13.69
CA ALA A 144 12.64 -8.27 -13.64
C ALA A 144 13.25 -9.13 -14.77
N PRO A 145 13.21 -10.47 -14.67
CA PRO A 145 13.47 -11.37 -15.80
C PRO A 145 12.58 -11.03 -17.01
N ASP A 146 13.07 -11.24 -18.24
CA ASP A 146 12.32 -10.87 -19.44
C ASP A 146 10.98 -11.61 -19.57
N GLU A 147 10.93 -12.87 -19.14
CA GLU A 147 9.68 -13.63 -19.06
C GLU A 147 8.66 -13.02 -18.09
N ASP A 148 9.12 -12.47 -16.96
CA ASP A 148 8.26 -11.78 -16.00
C ASP A 148 7.76 -10.45 -16.57
N LYS A 149 8.60 -9.73 -17.34
CA LYS A 149 8.18 -8.50 -18.04
C LYS A 149 7.05 -8.78 -19.01
N GLU A 150 7.13 -9.86 -19.80
CA GLU A 150 6.04 -10.24 -20.72
C GLU A 150 4.75 -10.61 -19.97
N LEU A 151 4.88 -11.30 -18.82
CA LEU A 151 3.73 -11.55 -17.95
C LEU A 151 3.12 -10.24 -17.46
N PHE A 152 3.92 -9.31 -16.96
CA PHE A 152 3.39 -8.03 -16.48
C PHE A 152 2.74 -7.20 -17.58
N ARG A 153 3.26 -7.20 -18.81
CA ARG A 153 2.58 -6.55 -19.95
C ARG A 153 1.24 -7.19 -20.29
N THR A 154 1.12 -8.50 -20.07
CA THR A 154 -0.07 -9.29 -20.40
C THR A 154 -1.14 -9.23 -19.31
N TYR A 155 -0.73 -9.15 -18.04
CA TYR A 155 -1.60 -9.36 -16.88
C TYR A 155 -1.66 -8.18 -15.92
N LEU A 156 -0.60 -7.39 -15.74
CA LEU A 156 -0.57 -6.36 -14.70
C LEU A 156 -1.39 -5.13 -15.12
N ARG A 157 -2.55 -4.96 -14.48
CA ARG A 157 -3.55 -3.93 -14.80
C ARG A 157 -3.20 -2.60 -14.14
N ALA A 158 -3.07 -2.64 -12.81
CA ALA A 158 -2.91 -1.43 -12.03
C ALA A 158 -2.14 -1.68 -10.74
N TYR A 159 -1.49 -0.63 -10.26
CA TYR A 159 -1.10 -0.48 -8.87
C TYR A 159 -1.93 0.63 -8.23
N ILE A 160 -2.61 0.31 -7.14
CA ILE A 160 -3.44 1.24 -6.35
C ILE A 160 -2.73 1.52 -5.04
N SER A 161 -2.28 2.77 -4.88
CA SER A 161 -1.75 3.28 -3.62
C SER A 161 -2.91 3.72 -2.73
N TYR A 162 -3.30 2.88 -1.78
CA TYR A 162 -4.44 3.12 -0.91
C TYR A 162 -4.02 3.71 0.45
N ASP A 163 -4.43 4.96 0.67
CA ASP A 163 -4.27 5.75 1.89
C ASP A 163 -2.83 5.67 2.43
N ALA A 164 -1.89 6.12 1.60
CA ALA A 164 -0.46 5.91 1.79
C ALA A 164 0.24 7.11 2.46
N PRO A 165 1.19 6.88 3.37
CA PRO A 165 1.87 7.95 4.10
C PRO A 165 2.87 8.70 3.21
N MET A 166 3.07 9.98 3.49
CA MET A 166 3.96 10.87 2.73
C MET A 166 5.35 10.30 2.39
N TYR A 167 5.96 9.57 3.32
CA TYR A 167 7.33 9.10 3.15
C TYR A 167 7.48 8.11 1.98
N VAL A 168 6.43 7.36 1.61
CA VAL A 168 6.52 6.38 0.51
C VAL A 168 6.68 7.05 -0.86
N TYR A 169 6.40 8.35 -0.95
CA TYR A 169 6.63 9.18 -2.14
C TYR A 169 7.91 10.02 -2.05
N GLY A 170 8.67 9.90 -0.95
CA GLY A 170 9.90 10.65 -0.72
C GLY A 170 9.68 12.10 -0.30
N TYR A 171 8.49 12.42 0.23
CA TYR A 171 8.26 13.72 0.85
C TYR A 171 8.92 13.79 2.24
N PRO A 172 9.39 14.98 2.66
CA PRO A 172 9.93 15.17 3.98
C PRO A 172 8.85 14.97 5.05
N VAL A 173 9.30 14.60 6.24
CA VAL A 173 8.46 14.53 7.43
C VAL A 173 7.88 15.91 7.74
N LEU A 174 6.58 15.96 8.04
CA LEU A 174 5.93 17.16 8.55
C LEU A 174 6.29 17.34 10.03
N THR A 175 7.31 18.15 10.33
CA THR A 175 7.81 18.34 11.70
C THR A 175 6.80 19.01 12.63
N ASP A 176 5.89 19.80 12.07
CA ASP A 176 4.90 20.56 12.84
C ASP A 176 3.62 19.76 13.09
N VAL A 177 3.52 18.55 12.54
CA VAL A 177 2.38 17.64 12.74
C VAL A 177 2.74 16.61 13.80
N TYR A 178 1.88 16.51 14.82
CA TYR A 178 2.02 15.49 15.86
C TYR A 178 1.93 14.07 15.29
N HIS A 179 2.91 13.23 15.65
CA HIS A 179 2.95 11.82 15.29
C HIS A 179 3.39 10.99 16.52
N PRO A 180 2.55 10.07 17.06
CA PRO A 180 2.84 9.37 18.31
C PRO A 180 4.17 8.61 18.33
N LEU A 181 4.56 7.99 17.21
CA LEU A 181 5.82 7.24 17.15
C LEU A 181 7.10 8.12 17.24
N ARG A 182 6.95 9.43 17.08
CA ARG A 182 8.04 10.42 17.14
C ARG A 182 8.01 11.26 18.42
N ASP A 183 7.01 11.08 19.28
CA ASP A 183 6.85 11.85 20.50
C ASP A 183 7.85 11.36 21.57
N PRO A 184 8.86 12.16 21.92
CA PRO A 184 9.87 11.75 22.89
C PRO A 184 9.33 11.69 24.32
N SER A 185 8.17 12.28 24.61
CA SER A 185 7.55 12.26 25.94
C SER A 185 6.92 10.91 26.28
N ILE A 186 6.75 10.00 25.31
CA ILE A 186 6.22 8.66 25.50
C ILE A 186 7.39 7.68 25.60
N GLU A 187 7.91 7.49 26.81
CA GLU A 187 9.07 6.61 27.06
C GLU A 187 8.75 5.13 26.80
N ASP A 188 7.59 4.66 27.24
CA ASP A 188 7.17 3.28 27.05
C ASP A 188 6.80 3.00 25.59
N PHE A 189 7.49 2.04 24.99
CA PHE A 189 7.25 1.62 23.61
C PHE A 189 5.83 1.08 23.42
N GLN A 190 5.29 0.31 24.38
CA GLN A 190 3.95 -0.27 24.25
C GLN A 190 2.87 0.81 24.27
N GLU A 191 2.96 1.76 25.20
CA GLU A 191 2.09 2.94 25.20
C GLU A 191 2.21 3.76 23.90
N ARG A 192 3.42 3.88 23.34
CA ARG A 192 3.64 4.56 22.06
C ARG A 192 2.92 3.85 20.91
N ILE A 193 2.99 2.53 20.84
CA ILE A 193 2.26 1.71 19.86
C ILE A 193 0.75 1.83 20.04
N LYS A 194 0.26 1.81 21.29
CA LYS A 194 -1.16 1.99 21.59
C LYS A 194 -1.68 3.34 21.11
N ARG A 195 -0.97 4.43 21.45
CA ARG A 195 -1.32 5.79 21.01
C ARG A 195 -1.26 5.94 19.49
N PHE A 196 -0.27 5.30 18.84
CA PHE A 196 -0.20 5.25 17.39
C PHE A 196 -1.43 4.58 16.79
N ASN A 197 -1.87 3.44 17.33
CA ASN A 197 -3.06 2.75 16.81
C ASN A 197 -4.35 3.56 16.98
N VAL A 198 -4.50 4.29 18.09
CA VAL A 198 -5.63 5.20 18.29
C VAL A 198 -5.58 6.34 17.27
N TRP A 199 -4.44 7.02 17.17
CA TRP A 199 -4.23 8.13 16.24
C TRP A 199 -4.47 7.69 14.79
N VAL A 200 -3.90 6.57 14.37
CA VAL A 200 -3.96 6.10 12.97
C VAL A 200 -5.35 5.60 12.58
N SER A 201 -6.15 5.18 13.55
CA SER A 201 -7.52 4.71 13.32
C SER A 201 -8.60 5.74 13.65
N SER A 202 -8.23 6.98 13.97
CA SER A 202 -9.20 8.04 14.28
C SER A 202 -9.88 8.57 13.01
N TYR A 203 -11.09 9.12 13.17
CA TYR A 203 -11.78 9.86 12.12
C TYR A 203 -11.47 11.34 12.26
N TYR A 204 -10.71 11.88 11.33
CA TYR A 204 -10.35 13.30 11.30
C TYR A 204 -11.47 14.11 10.66
N GLN A 205 -11.79 15.25 11.26
CA GLN A 205 -12.77 16.20 10.73
C GLN A 205 -12.01 17.37 10.12
N HIS A 206 -11.71 17.32 8.83
CA HIS A 206 -11.01 18.39 8.13
C HIS A 206 -11.97 19.56 7.83
N PRO A 207 -11.61 20.83 8.16
CA PRO A 207 -12.48 21.98 7.96
C PRO A 207 -12.89 22.22 6.51
N ASP A 208 -11.97 22.04 5.57
CA ASP A 208 -12.23 22.30 4.15
C ASP A 208 -11.32 21.47 3.24
N LEU A 209 -11.77 20.26 2.90
CA LEU A 209 -11.12 19.40 1.90
C LEU A 209 -11.16 20.00 0.49
N THR A 210 -12.15 20.84 0.19
CA THR A 210 -12.31 21.42 -1.16
C THR A 210 -11.28 22.50 -1.45
N SER A 211 -10.76 23.15 -0.41
CA SER A 211 -9.65 24.12 -0.52
C SER A 211 -8.37 23.53 -1.10
N ARG A 212 -8.18 22.20 -0.99
CA ARG A 212 -6.91 21.52 -1.29
C ARG A 212 -5.69 22.20 -0.64
N SER A 213 -5.88 22.81 0.52
CA SER A 213 -4.84 23.53 1.27
C SER A 213 -4.52 22.81 2.56
N PHE A 214 -3.27 22.90 3.02
CA PHE A 214 -2.86 22.30 4.29
C PHE A 214 -3.67 22.88 5.47
N GLN A 215 -4.04 24.16 5.42
CA GLN A 215 -4.87 24.84 6.42
C GLN A 215 -6.30 24.30 6.46
N GLY A 216 -6.77 23.69 5.37
CA GLY A 216 -8.06 23.00 5.30
C GLY A 216 -8.06 21.63 6.00
N LEU A 217 -6.93 21.17 6.55
CA LEU A 217 -6.78 19.85 7.17
C LEU A 217 -6.57 19.95 8.69
N SER A 218 -7.42 19.25 9.44
CA SER A 218 -7.18 18.97 10.87
C SER A 218 -5.96 18.09 11.12
N GLN A 219 -5.09 18.53 12.02
CA GLN A 219 -3.91 17.77 12.45
C GLN A 219 -4.19 16.82 13.62
N ARG A 220 -5.32 17.00 14.30
CA ARG A 220 -5.78 16.16 15.42
C ARG A 220 -7.19 15.67 15.16
N PRO A 221 -7.54 14.45 15.59
CA PRO A 221 -8.91 14.01 15.58
C PRO A 221 -9.73 14.77 16.65
N PRO A 222 -11.07 14.80 16.54
CA PRO A 222 -11.94 15.33 17.58
C PRO A 222 -11.73 14.62 18.92
N GLU A 223 -11.81 15.35 20.02
CA GLU A 223 -11.68 14.78 21.38
C GLU A 223 -12.88 13.89 21.76
N ASP A 224 -14.09 14.27 21.33
CA ASP A 224 -15.33 13.53 21.57
C ASP A 224 -16.05 13.23 20.24
N PRO A 225 -15.59 12.23 19.46
CA PRO A 225 -16.22 11.88 18.20
C PRO A 225 -17.54 11.12 18.42
N PRO A 226 -18.50 11.22 17.48
CA PRO A 226 -19.70 10.38 17.48
C PRO A 226 -19.39 8.89 17.67
N SER A 227 -20.33 8.13 18.23
CA SER A 227 -20.09 6.72 18.60
C SER A 227 -19.64 5.84 17.44
N ASP A 228 -20.17 6.11 16.24
CA ASP A 228 -19.88 5.46 14.95
C ASP A 228 -18.59 5.97 14.29
N LYS A 229 -17.97 7.02 14.85
CA LYS A 229 -16.68 7.61 14.44
C LYS A 229 -15.61 7.56 15.52
N ARG A 230 -15.84 6.79 16.58
CA ARG A 230 -14.77 6.42 17.53
C ARG A 230 -13.63 5.73 16.78
N PRO A 231 -12.35 5.92 17.19
CA PRO A 231 -11.22 5.28 16.54
C PRO A 231 -11.45 3.77 16.36
N THR A 232 -11.18 3.23 15.17
CA THR A 232 -11.41 1.81 14.84
C THR A 232 -10.74 0.90 15.86
N PHE A 233 -9.57 1.30 16.34
CA PHE A 233 -8.83 0.58 17.38
C PHE A 233 -9.68 0.27 18.63
N TYR A 234 -10.53 1.21 19.07
CA TYR A 234 -11.39 1.01 20.24
C TYR A 234 -12.64 0.17 19.96
N ARG A 235 -12.91 -0.15 18.70
CA ARG A 235 -14.06 -0.96 18.28
C ARG A 235 -13.71 -2.42 18.04
N PHE A 236 -12.44 -2.78 18.04
CA PHE A 236 -12.04 -4.19 18.08
C PHE A 236 -12.35 -4.79 19.45
N THR A 237 -12.90 -5.99 19.45
CA THR A 237 -12.77 -6.90 20.59
C THR A 237 -11.29 -7.32 20.75
N PRO A 238 -10.85 -7.74 21.95
CA PRO A 238 -9.48 -8.23 22.14
C PRO A 238 -9.10 -9.36 21.17
N SER A 239 -10.03 -10.29 20.91
CA SER A 239 -9.81 -11.40 19.97
C SER A 239 -9.72 -10.95 18.52
N GLU A 240 -10.49 -9.94 18.10
CA GLU A 240 -10.35 -9.41 16.74
C GLU A 240 -9.01 -8.70 16.58
N LEU A 241 -8.59 -7.90 17.56
CA LEU A 241 -7.31 -7.20 17.50
C LEU A 241 -6.14 -8.20 17.41
N GLU A 242 -6.15 -9.25 18.23
CA GLU A 242 -5.16 -10.33 18.17
C GLU A 242 -5.16 -11.04 16.81
N ALA A 243 -6.34 -11.26 16.22
CA ALA A 243 -6.49 -11.96 14.95
C ALA A 243 -6.09 -11.15 13.71
N VAL A 244 -5.85 -9.83 13.83
CA VAL A 244 -5.52 -8.96 12.69
C VAL A 244 -4.18 -8.23 12.84
N THR A 245 -3.52 -8.32 14.00
CA THR A 245 -2.28 -7.59 14.28
C THR A 245 -1.07 -8.49 14.46
N PHE A 246 0.10 -7.96 14.11
CA PHE A 246 1.38 -8.58 14.38
C PHE A 246 2.43 -7.51 14.72
N PRO A 247 2.42 -7.00 15.97
CA PRO A 247 3.28 -5.88 16.38
C PRO A 247 4.78 -6.19 16.27
N ASP A 248 5.18 -7.45 16.39
CA ASP A 248 6.57 -7.89 16.32
C ASP A 248 7.25 -7.53 14.99
N ALA A 249 6.50 -7.33 13.90
CA ALA A 249 7.04 -6.87 12.62
C ALA A 249 7.80 -5.53 12.77
N LEU A 250 7.36 -4.64 13.66
CA LEU A 250 8.01 -3.35 13.93
C LEU A 250 9.41 -3.47 14.52
N THR A 251 9.75 -4.63 15.10
CA THR A 251 11.08 -4.90 15.66
C THR A 251 12.06 -5.43 14.60
N ARG A 252 11.59 -5.61 13.36
CA ARG A 252 12.34 -6.18 12.23
C ARG A 252 12.54 -5.13 11.12
N GLY A 253 12.77 -5.57 9.89
CA GLY A 253 12.99 -4.71 8.73
C GLY A 253 11.82 -3.75 8.47
N GLU A 254 10.58 -4.21 8.61
CA GLU A 254 9.37 -3.37 8.41
C GLU A 254 9.41 -2.08 9.21
N GLY A 255 9.78 -2.14 10.50
CA GLY A 255 9.86 -0.98 11.36
C GLY A 255 10.91 0.04 10.92
N GLY A 256 11.97 -0.40 10.24
CA GLY A 256 13.04 0.45 9.72
C GLY A 256 12.72 1.14 8.40
N LEU A 257 11.88 0.53 7.53
CA LEU A 257 11.59 1.06 6.19
C LEU A 257 11.10 2.52 6.24
N ARG A 258 10.26 2.86 7.21
CA ARG A 258 9.69 4.21 7.35
C ARG A 258 10.71 5.31 7.69
N PHE A 259 11.92 4.93 8.11
CA PHE A 259 12.98 5.84 8.52
C PHE A 259 14.12 5.93 7.50
N MET A 260 13.99 5.26 6.36
CA MET A 260 14.91 5.44 5.24
C MET A 260 14.90 6.89 4.74
N SER A 261 15.98 7.29 4.08
CA SER A 261 16.14 8.58 3.43
C SER A 261 14.98 8.84 2.47
N PRO A 262 14.33 10.02 2.53
CA PRO A 262 13.30 10.40 1.57
C PRO A 262 13.79 10.37 0.12
N ALA A 263 15.10 10.54 -0.12
CA ALA A 263 15.69 10.48 -1.46
C ALA A 263 15.52 9.10 -2.11
N VAL A 264 15.57 8.02 -1.32
CA VAL A 264 15.38 6.65 -1.79
C VAL A 264 13.97 6.44 -2.33
N TYR A 265 12.95 6.87 -1.58
CA TYR A 265 11.56 6.81 -2.01
C TYR A 265 11.26 7.77 -3.17
N LYS A 266 11.87 8.96 -3.15
CA LYS A 266 11.73 9.95 -4.21
C LYS A 266 12.25 9.43 -5.55
N GLU A 267 13.32 8.64 -5.55
CA GLU A 267 13.83 8.01 -6.77
C GLU A 267 12.84 6.96 -7.31
N ASN A 268 12.23 6.14 -6.46
CA ASN A 268 11.17 5.22 -6.89
C ASN A 268 9.98 6.00 -7.47
N ALA A 269 9.54 7.07 -6.81
CA ALA A 269 8.48 7.95 -7.31
C ALA A 269 8.84 8.53 -8.69
N ARG A 270 10.05 9.06 -8.84
CA ARG A 270 10.56 9.61 -10.11
C ARG A 270 10.48 8.57 -11.23
N LYS A 271 10.90 7.33 -10.97
CA LYS A 271 10.81 6.24 -11.96
C LYS A 271 9.38 5.93 -12.37
N ILE A 272 8.46 5.82 -11.41
CA ILE A 272 7.07 5.44 -11.70
C ILE A 272 6.36 6.48 -12.58
N TRP A 273 6.52 7.76 -12.24
CA TRP A 273 5.71 8.83 -12.85
C TRP A 273 6.45 9.64 -13.92
N TYR A 274 7.78 9.71 -13.90
CA TYR A 274 8.55 10.60 -14.80
C TYR A 274 9.50 9.85 -15.75
N ASP A 275 9.64 8.54 -15.63
CA ASP A 275 10.45 7.75 -16.56
C ASP A 275 9.62 7.29 -17.77
N GLU A 276 9.86 7.94 -18.92
CA GLU A 276 9.18 7.62 -20.17
C GLU A 276 9.50 6.22 -20.67
N GLY A 277 10.70 5.70 -20.37
CA GLY A 277 11.14 4.36 -20.77
C GLY A 277 10.36 3.29 -20.00
N LEU A 278 10.24 3.44 -18.69
CA LEU A 278 9.44 2.54 -17.85
C LEU A 278 7.94 2.64 -18.20
N ALA A 279 7.43 3.85 -18.44
CA ALA A 279 6.07 4.07 -18.90
C ALA A 279 5.79 3.33 -20.21
N SER A 280 6.67 3.46 -21.20
CA SER A 280 6.57 2.83 -22.51
C SER A 280 6.76 1.30 -22.44
N MET A 281 7.57 0.80 -21.51
CA MET A 281 7.80 -0.64 -21.33
C MET A 281 6.53 -1.36 -20.82
N PHE A 282 5.71 -0.67 -20.01
CA PHE A 282 4.47 -1.18 -19.46
C PHE A 282 3.32 -0.19 -19.74
N PRO A 283 2.89 -0.05 -21.01
CA PRO A 283 2.00 1.03 -21.43
C PRO A 283 0.57 0.86 -20.88
N ARG A 284 0.18 -0.38 -20.55
CA ARG A 284 -1.16 -0.70 -20.02
C ARG A 284 -1.26 -0.60 -18.50
N LEU A 285 -0.14 -0.49 -17.79
CA LEU A 285 -0.11 -0.41 -16.33
C LEU A 285 -0.64 0.95 -15.86
N LYS A 286 -1.73 0.97 -15.10
CA LYS A 286 -2.22 2.20 -14.47
C LYS A 286 -1.65 2.35 -13.06
N VAL A 287 -1.39 3.58 -12.62
CA VAL A 287 -1.08 3.87 -11.23
C VAL A 287 -2.16 4.80 -10.70
N LYS A 288 -2.82 4.36 -9.64
CA LYS A 288 -3.93 5.07 -9.00
C LYS A 288 -3.59 5.35 -7.55
N LEU A 289 -4.17 6.41 -7.00
CA LEU A 289 -4.04 6.78 -5.59
C LEU A 289 -5.43 6.98 -5.01
N ILE A 290 -5.71 6.29 -3.93
CA ILE A 290 -6.93 6.48 -3.13
C ILE A 290 -6.51 7.11 -1.82
N TYR A 291 -7.19 8.16 -1.37
CA TYR A 291 -7.08 8.63 0.01
C TYR A 291 -8.44 8.68 0.68
N CYS A 292 -8.45 8.45 1.99
CA CYS A 292 -9.64 8.48 2.82
C CYS A 292 -9.86 9.91 3.35
N LYS A 293 -11.08 10.45 3.16
CA LYS A 293 -11.44 11.84 3.50
C LYS A 293 -11.40 12.14 4.99
N GLU A 294 -11.46 11.13 5.85
CA GLU A 294 -11.39 11.29 7.31
C GLU A 294 -10.11 10.65 7.88
N SER A 295 -9.09 10.47 7.04
CA SER A 295 -7.78 9.97 7.45
C SER A 295 -6.92 11.07 8.07
N MET A 296 -5.77 10.71 8.63
CA MET A 296 -4.84 11.70 9.17
C MET A 296 -4.29 12.61 8.07
N VAL A 297 -3.93 13.83 8.46
CA VAL A 297 -3.40 14.88 7.57
C VAL A 297 -2.31 14.37 6.63
N GLU A 298 -1.44 13.47 7.10
CA GLU A 298 -0.34 12.93 6.29
C GLU A 298 -0.84 12.21 5.03
N MET A 299 -1.95 11.46 5.06
CA MET A 299 -2.43 10.68 3.91
C MET A 299 -3.08 11.58 2.87
N VAL A 300 -3.95 12.49 3.34
CA VAL A 300 -4.66 13.44 2.47
C VAL A 300 -3.65 14.39 1.80
N TRP A 301 -2.70 14.91 2.57
CA TRP A 301 -1.68 15.81 2.06
C TRP A 301 -0.73 15.11 1.08
N ALA A 302 -0.33 13.86 1.36
CA ALA A 302 0.47 13.06 0.44
C ALA A 302 -0.21 12.91 -0.92
N ALA A 303 -1.50 12.59 -0.92
CA ALA A 303 -2.31 12.43 -2.13
C ALA A 303 -2.33 13.70 -2.98
N TRP A 304 -2.64 14.84 -2.37
CA TRP A 304 -2.71 16.11 -3.09
C TRP A 304 -1.37 16.55 -3.64
N LYS A 305 -0.29 16.42 -2.85
CA LYS A 305 1.06 16.74 -3.33
C LYS A 305 1.47 15.87 -4.51
N MET A 306 1.21 14.57 -4.46
CA MET A 306 1.57 13.67 -5.54
C MET A 306 0.77 13.97 -6.81
N GLU A 307 -0.52 14.27 -6.67
CA GLU A 307 -1.35 14.71 -7.78
C GLU A 307 -0.80 15.99 -8.43
N ASP A 308 -0.46 17.00 -7.62
CA ASP A 308 0.04 18.28 -8.09
C ASP A 308 1.42 18.13 -8.77
N ASP A 309 2.30 17.29 -8.22
CA ASP A 309 3.63 17.02 -8.78
C ASP A 309 3.52 16.30 -10.15
N VAL A 310 2.68 15.26 -10.27
CA VAL A 310 2.47 14.54 -11.54
C VAL A 310 1.79 15.44 -12.57
N ARG A 311 0.74 16.16 -12.17
CA ARG A 311 0.03 17.09 -13.05
C ARG A 311 0.99 18.17 -13.56
N GLY A 312 1.79 18.76 -12.68
CA GLY A 312 2.77 19.79 -13.06
C GLY A 312 3.88 19.28 -13.99
N TYR A 313 4.24 17.99 -13.91
CA TYR A 313 5.17 17.37 -14.87
C TYR A 313 4.53 17.19 -16.26
N VAL A 314 3.29 16.70 -16.30
CA VAL A 314 2.54 16.52 -17.56
C VAL A 314 2.25 17.86 -18.23
N GLU A 315 1.85 18.89 -17.48
CA GLU A 315 1.61 20.25 -18.00
C GLU A 315 2.87 20.88 -18.63
N LYS A 316 4.07 20.45 -18.21
CA LYS A 316 5.35 20.87 -18.79
C LYS A 316 5.79 20.02 -20.00
N GLY A 317 4.92 19.12 -20.47
CA GLY A 317 5.17 18.28 -21.64
C GLY A 317 5.89 16.96 -21.35
N GLY A 318 6.02 16.55 -20.08
CA GLY A 318 6.58 15.25 -19.72
C GLY A 318 5.69 14.09 -20.17
N LYS A 319 6.29 12.97 -20.64
CA LYS A 319 5.55 11.80 -21.18
C LYS A 319 5.65 10.56 -20.29
N GLY A 320 5.79 10.77 -19.00
CA GLY A 320 5.75 9.71 -18.00
C GLY A 320 4.34 9.18 -17.75
N ARG A 321 4.14 8.44 -16.67
CA ARG A 321 2.87 7.79 -16.35
C ARG A 321 1.89 8.77 -15.70
N GLY A 322 0.65 8.78 -16.16
CA GLY A 322 -0.45 9.51 -15.50
C GLY A 322 -0.78 8.95 -14.12
N LEU A 323 -1.41 9.79 -13.28
CA LEU A 323 -1.87 9.42 -11.95
C LEU A 323 -3.37 9.75 -11.82
N GLU A 324 -4.18 8.73 -11.51
CA GLU A 324 -5.60 8.91 -11.16
C GLU A 324 -5.73 9.01 -9.64
N VAL A 325 -6.22 10.14 -9.12
CA VAL A 325 -6.43 10.34 -7.67
C VAL A 325 -7.92 10.34 -7.35
N GLN A 326 -8.31 9.56 -6.35
CA GLN A 326 -9.70 9.40 -5.93
C GLN A 326 -9.83 9.52 -4.42
N ALA A 327 -10.88 10.23 -3.96
CA ALA A 327 -11.18 10.39 -2.55
C ALA A 327 -12.30 9.42 -2.15
N MET A 328 -12.10 8.68 -1.06
CA MET A 328 -13.07 7.73 -0.51
C MET A 328 -13.54 8.21 0.87
N ASP A 329 -14.80 7.97 1.22
CA ASP A 329 -15.29 8.28 2.56
C ASP A 329 -14.73 7.31 3.61
N GLY A 330 -14.67 7.75 4.87
CA GLY A 330 -14.12 6.99 5.99
C GLY A 330 -12.69 7.39 6.36
N ASN A 331 -12.16 6.73 7.38
CA ASN A 331 -10.80 6.92 7.89
C ASN A 331 -9.81 5.94 7.22
N HIS A 332 -8.59 5.85 7.76
CA HIS A 332 -7.55 4.92 7.33
C HIS A 332 -7.95 3.43 7.32
N PHE A 333 -9.02 3.07 8.03
CA PHE A 333 -9.55 1.70 8.19
C PHE A 333 -10.92 1.52 7.54
N ALA A 334 -11.27 2.33 6.54
CA ALA A 334 -12.55 2.21 5.84
C ALA A 334 -12.86 0.77 5.36
N HIS A 335 -11.84 0.02 4.95
CA HIS A 335 -11.97 -1.40 4.58
C HIS A 335 -12.48 -2.32 5.71
N TRP A 336 -12.25 -1.95 6.98
CA TRP A 336 -12.74 -2.69 8.15
C TRP A 336 -14.09 -2.16 8.65
N ASP A 337 -14.25 -0.83 8.65
CA ASP A 337 -15.41 -0.16 9.24
C ASP A 337 -16.60 -0.05 8.29
N ARG A 338 -16.31 0.07 6.99
CA ARG A 338 -17.27 0.25 5.90
C ARG A 338 -16.94 -0.70 4.74
N PRO A 339 -16.90 -2.03 4.99
CA PRO A 339 -16.37 -2.98 4.03
C PRO A 339 -17.19 -3.05 2.74
N ALA A 340 -18.52 -2.88 2.81
CA ALA A 340 -19.41 -2.89 1.65
C ALA A 340 -19.14 -1.71 0.72
N GLU A 341 -19.11 -0.49 1.26
CA GLU A 341 -18.84 0.71 0.49
C GLU A 341 -17.40 0.73 -0.04
N THR A 342 -16.44 0.26 0.76
CA THR A 342 -15.04 0.18 0.35
C THR A 342 -14.84 -0.81 -0.79
N MET A 343 -15.45 -2.00 -0.72
CA MET A 343 -15.35 -2.98 -1.80
C MET A 343 -16.08 -2.53 -3.07
N GLU A 344 -17.22 -1.86 -2.94
CA GLU A 344 -17.89 -1.22 -4.08
C GLU A 344 -16.98 -0.20 -4.76
N PHE A 345 -16.35 0.67 -3.97
CA PHE A 345 -15.41 1.66 -4.48
C PHE A 345 -14.18 1.03 -5.14
N PHE A 346 -13.61 -0.03 -4.55
CA PHE A 346 -12.50 -0.76 -5.16
C PHE A 346 -12.93 -1.38 -6.49
N ALA A 347 -14.09 -2.04 -6.56
CA ALA A 347 -14.58 -2.66 -7.78
C ALA A 347 -14.81 -1.65 -8.90
N MET A 348 -15.27 -0.44 -8.60
CA MET A 348 -15.42 0.64 -9.59
C MET A 348 -14.09 1.11 -10.20
N LEU A 349 -12.96 0.87 -9.53
CA LEU A 349 -11.64 1.31 -9.98
C LEU A 349 -10.86 0.25 -10.77
N LEU A 350 -11.34 -1.00 -10.81
CA LEU A 350 -10.72 -2.14 -11.49
C LEU A 350 -11.23 -2.25 -12.94
#